data_AF-A0A7C4EMG8-F1
#
_entry.id   AF-A0A7C4EMG8-F1
#
_cell.length_a   1.000
_cell.length_b   1.000
_cell.length_c   1.000
_cell.angle_alpha   90.00
_cell.angle_beta   90.00
_cell.angle_gamma   90.00
#
_symmetry.space_group_name_H-M   'P 1'
#
loop_
_entity.id
_entity.type
_entity.pdbx_description
1 polymer ?
#
loop_
_entity_poly.entity_id
_entity_poly.type
_entity_poly.pdbx_seq_one_letter_code
_entity_poly.pdbx_strand_id
1 'polypeptide(L)'
;MSLLHCIAVHNLRLPVANGTRLKLVPRWARRKTSMALAIEKNPAQMFPSDILDEPVNGTLWWVAHTKSRREKALAEFLAQRNIGYYLPMVKVRQPNLRRERFSLLPLFSGYLFFKGSRDDRYAAYTSNHIARVLEVGDQEKLRTELFQIARVLEAREHLSPCDFFSEGQRVRITYGPLKGIEGIIERKNGSCRLVLTVSAIAQSYAVNIDAEMVAAV
;
A
#
# COMPACT_ATOMS: atom_id res chain seq x y z
N MET A 1 -74.30 -22.78 40.38
CA MET A 1 -72.85 -23.06 40.48
C MET A 1 -72.14 -21.78 40.03
N SER A 2 -72.08 -20.76 40.89
CA SER A 2 -70.99 -20.46 41.84
C SER A 2 -69.63 -20.32 41.12
N LEU A 3 -68.79 -19.32 41.29
CA LEU A 3 -68.67 -18.18 42.20
C LEU A 3 -67.50 -17.33 41.66
N LEU A 4 -67.66 -16.00 41.56
CA LEU A 4 -66.79 -14.98 42.18
C LEU A 4 -65.25 -15.13 42.16
N HIS A 5 -64.54 -14.20 41.51
CA HIS A 5 -63.51 -13.26 42.06
C HIS A 5 -62.70 -12.64 40.89
N CYS A 6 -62.71 -11.32 40.65
CA CYS A 6 -62.12 -10.19 41.39
C CYS A 6 -60.59 -10.00 41.25
N ILE A 7 -60.24 -8.82 40.70
CA ILE A 7 -59.20 -7.86 41.13
C ILE A 7 -57.73 -8.11 40.73
N ALA A 8 -57.32 -7.35 39.70
CA ALA A 8 -56.28 -6.31 39.64
C ALA A 8 -54.93 -6.36 40.45
N VAL A 9 -53.91 -5.87 39.73
CA VAL A 9 -52.65 -5.17 40.14
C VAL A 9 -51.48 -5.98 40.74
N HIS A 10 -50.39 -6.14 39.98
CA HIS A 10 -49.07 -5.48 40.23
C HIS A 10 -47.93 -6.08 39.37
N ASN A 11 -47.43 -5.24 38.45
CA ASN A 11 -46.04 -4.84 38.29
C ASN A 11 -44.94 -5.79 38.82
N LEU A 12 -44.13 -6.38 37.93
CA LEU A 12 -42.70 -6.66 38.15
C LEU A 12 -41.96 -6.77 36.80
N ARG A 13 -41.04 -5.82 36.60
CA ARG A 13 -40.07 -5.70 35.49
C ARG A 13 -39.15 -6.93 35.39
N LEU A 14 -38.77 -7.32 34.16
CA LEU A 14 -37.41 -7.76 33.82
C LEU A 14 -37.07 -7.39 32.34
N PRO A 15 -35.79 -7.10 32.01
CA PRO A 15 -35.39 -6.37 30.81
C PRO A 15 -35.22 -7.25 29.57
N VAL A 16 -35.61 -6.73 28.40
CA VAL A 16 -35.30 -7.31 27.09
C VAL A 16 -33.86 -6.92 26.72
N ALA A 17 -32.96 -7.91 26.77
CA ALA A 17 -31.56 -7.76 26.39
C ALA A 17 -31.41 -7.59 24.87
N ASN A 18 -30.60 -6.60 24.49
CA ASN A 18 -30.22 -6.25 23.13
C ASN A 18 -29.70 -7.47 22.34
N GLY A 19 -30.26 -7.64 21.14
CA GLY A 19 -29.79 -8.60 20.16
C GLY A 19 -28.40 -8.25 19.62
N THR A 20 -27.38 -8.98 20.06
CA THR A 20 -26.08 -9.02 19.38
C THR A 20 -26.19 -9.85 18.10
N ARG A 21 -26.28 -9.13 16.98
CA ARG A 21 -26.09 -9.64 15.61
C ARG A 21 -24.75 -10.38 15.55
N LEU A 22 -24.80 -11.70 15.37
CA LEU A 22 -23.62 -12.54 15.13
C LEU A 22 -22.86 -12.00 13.91
N LYS A 23 -21.72 -11.34 14.13
CA LYS A 23 -20.82 -10.90 13.06
C LYS A 23 -20.17 -12.15 12.45
N LEU A 24 -20.68 -12.57 11.30
CA LEU A 24 -20.02 -13.52 10.42
C LEU A 24 -18.61 -13.00 10.09
N VAL A 25 -17.60 -13.64 10.67
CA VAL A 25 -16.20 -13.36 10.37
C VAL A 25 -15.89 -13.94 8.98
N PRO A 26 -15.40 -13.14 8.01
CA PRO A 26 -15.09 -13.64 6.66
C PRO A 26 -14.07 -14.78 6.67
N ARG A 27 -14.23 -15.74 5.75
CA ARG A 27 -13.36 -16.93 5.61
C ARG A 27 -11.86 -16.65 5.47
N TRP A 28 -11.45 -15.44 5.09
CA TRP A 28 -10.04 -15.05 5.00
C TRP A 28 -9.35 -14.86 6.37
N ALA A 29 -10.11 -14.74 7.45
CA ALA A 29 -9.59 -14.61 8.81
C ALA A 29 -9.13 -15.96 9.44
N ARG A 30 -9.23 -17.08 8.71
CA ARG A 30 -8.68 -18.37 9.17
C ARG A 30 -7.17 -18.41 8.91
N ARG A 31 -6.42 -18.35 10.02
CA ARG A 31 -5.00 -18.72 10.23
C ARG A 31 -4.16 -18.92 8.97
N LYS A 32 -3.24 -17.98 8.72
CA LYS A 32 -1.92 -18.30 8.16
C LYS A 32 -0.89 -17.86 9.19
N THR A 33 -0.08 -18.80 9.66
CA THR A 33 1.15 -18.52 10.40
C THR A 33 1.95 -17.49 9.60
N SER A 34 2.03 -16.27 10.09
CA SER A 34 2.74 -15.20 9.41
C SER A 34 4.25 -15.42 9.59
N MET A 35 4.90 -15.97 8.57
CA MET A 35 6.36 -15.83 8.37
C MET A 35 6.68 -14.39 7.94
N ALA A 36 6.33 -13.42 8.77
CA ALA A 36 6.75 -12.04 8.57
C ALA A 36 8.13 -11.88 9.20
N LEU A 37 9.11 -11.44 8.40
CA LEU A 37 10.41 -11.03 8.91
C LEU A 37 10.24 -9.92 9.95
N ALA A 38 11.07 -9.94 11.00
CA ALA A 38 11.19 -8.81 11.92
C ALA A 38 11.54 -7.54 11.13
N ILE A 39 11.09 -6.36 11.60
CA ILE A 39 11.25 -5.08 10.87
C ILE A 39 12.73 -4.83 10.52
N GLU A 40 13.63 -5.12 11.45
CA GLU A 40 15.09 -4.93 11.33
C GLU A 40 15.75 -5.88 10.32
N LYS A 41 15.09 -6.97 9.93
CA LYS A 41 15.61 -7.96 8.97
C LYS A 41 15.11 -7.74 7.54
N ASN A 42 14.50 -6.59 7.26
CA ASN A 42 14.05 -6.29 5.89
C ASN A 42 15.18 -5.61 5.11
N PRO A 43 15.31 -5.90 3.81
CA PRO A 43 16.23 -5.14 2.96
C PRO A 43 15.82 -3.68 2.92
N ALA A 44 16.77 -2.81 2.56
CA ALA A 44 16.47 -1.42 2.25
C ALA A 44 15.37 -1.35 1.18
N GLN A 45 14.52 -0.32 1.25
CA GLN A 45 13.50 -0.10 0.22
C GLN A 45 14.10 0.30 -1.13
N MET A 46 15.34 0.80 -1.16
CA MET A 46 16.06 1.13 -2.38
C MET A 46 17.56 0.94 -2.22
N PHE A 47 18.23 0.73 -3.35
CA PHE A 47 19.68 0.71 -3.47
C PHE A 47 20.05 1.18 -4.89
N PRO A 48 21.02 2.09 -5.09
CA PRO A 48 21.51 3.03 -4.07
C PRO A 48 20.36 3.92 -3.53
N SER A 49 20.60 4.67 -2.47
CA SER A 49 19.56 5.47 -1.78
C SER A 49 19.01 6.64 -2.60
N ASP A 50 19.68 7.00 -3.68
CA ASP A 50 19.40 8.12 -4.60
C ASP A 50 18.97 7.63 -5.99
N ILE A 51 18.68 6.33 -6.15
CA ILE A 51 18.37 5.71 -7.45
C ILE A 51 17.21 6.39 -8.21
N LEU A 52 16.29 7.03 -7.50
CA LEU A 52 15.13 7.72 -8.07
C LEU A 52 15.44 9.17 -8.48
N ASP A 53 16.52 9.77 -7.98
CA ASP A 53 16.86 11.17 -8.20
C ASP A 53 17.53 11.38 -9.55
N GLU A 54 18.31 10.41 -10.01
CA GLU A 54 19.02 10.50 -11.28
C GLU A 54 18.09 10.25 -12.49
N PRO A 55 18.21 11.07 -13.55
CA PRO A 55 17.52 10.81 -14.81
C PRO A 55 17.94 9.47 -15.42
N VAL A 56 17.15 8.99 -16.39
CA VAL A 56 17.41 7.73 -17.09
C VAL A 56 18.56 7.94 -18.11
N ASN A 57 19.81 7.86 -17.62
CA ASN A 57 21.02 7.96 -18.45
C ASN A 57 21.77 6.62 -18.47
N GLY A 58 21.97 6.04 -19.66
CA GLY A 58 22.81 4.85 -19.89
C GLY A 58 22.31 3.53 -19.28
N THR A 59 21.28 3.55 -18.44
CA THR A 59 20.66 2.38 -17.79
C THR A 59 19.15 2.47 -17.87
N LEU A 60 18.47 1.32 -17.87
CA LEU A 60 17.01 1.24 -18.04
C LEU A 60 16.35 0.73 -16.77
N TRP A 61 15.16 1.25 -16.48
CA TRP A 61 14.22 0.66 -15.55
C TRP A 61 13.54 -0.57 -16.15
N TRP A 62 13.49 -1.59 -15.33
CA TRP A 62 12.83 -2.86 -15.56
C TRP A 62 11.88 -3.14 -14.41
N VAL A 63 10.81 -3.89 -14.70
CA VAL A 63 9.89 -4.36 -13.66
C VAL A 63 10.04 -5.87 -13.52
N ALA A 64 10.47 -6.32 -12.35
CA ALA A 64 10.44 -7.74 -11.98
C ALA A 64 9.07 -8.09 -11.40
N HIS A 65 8.31 -8.93 -12.12
CA HIS A 65 7.25 -9.72 -11.53
C HIS A 65 7.89 -10.95 -10.87
N THR A 66 7.89 -10.94 -9.54
CA THR A 66 8.53 -11.95 -8.71
C THR A 66 7.65 -13.18 -8.50
N LYS A 67 8.27 -14.30 -8.15
CA LYS A 67 7.55 -15.44 -7.59
C LYS A 67 6.94 -15.03 -6.25
N SER A 68 5.86 -15.71 -5.87
CA SER A 68 5.10 -15.40 -4.65
C SER A 68 6.00 -15.17 -3.43
N ARG A 69 5.94 -13.96 -2.87
CA ARG A 69 6.64 -13.55 -1.63
C ARG A 69 8.17 -13.53 -1.73
N ARG A 70 8.74 -13.44 -2.94
CA ARG A 70 10.20 -13.40 -3.17
C ARG A 70 10.74 -12.00 -3.45
N GLU A 71 9.94 -10.97 -3.27
CA GLU A 71 10.31 -9.56 -3.52
C GLU A 71 11.55 -9.15 -2.70
N LYS A 72 11.54 -9.44 -1.39
CA LYS A 72 12.64 -9.08 -0.48
C LYS A 72 13.92 -9.87 -0.76
N ALA A 73 13.79 -11.15 -1.10
CA ALA A 73 14.93 -11.98 -1.48
C ALA A 73 15.56 -11.48 -2.80
N LEU A 74 14.74 -11.01 -3.74
CA LEU A 74 15.23 -10.38 -4.96
C LEU A 74 15.96 -9.06 -4.66
N ALA A 75 15.41 -8.22 -3.78
CA ALA A 75 16.08 -6.99 -3.35
C ALA A 75 17.48 -7.27 -2.76
N GLU A 76 17.60 -8.24 -1.86
CA GLU A 76 18.89 -8.67 -1.29
C GLU A 76 19.86 -9.18 -2.37
N PHE A 77 19.37 -10.00 -3.31
CA PHE A 77 20.17 -10.52 -4.41
C PHE A 77 20.71 -9.42 -5.33
N LEU A 78 19.89 -8.42 -5.64
CA LEU A 78 20.26 -7.29 -6.49
C LEU A 78 21.28 -6.40 -5.79
N ALA A 79 21.08 -6.09 -4.51
CA ALA A 79 22.03 -5.33 -3.69
C ALA A 79 23.41 -5.99 -3.68
N GLN A 80 23.47 -7.32 -3.48
CA GLN A 80 24.73 -8.09 -3.47
C GLN A 80 25.47 -8.05 -4.81
N ARG A 81 24.77 -7.76 -5.91
CA ARG A 81 25.35 -7.63 -7.26
C ARG A 81 25.55 -6.19 -7.69
N ASN A 82 25.34 -5.24 -6.78
CA ASN A 82 25.41 -3.81 -7.07
C ASN A 82 24.42 -3.36 -8.17
N ILE A 83 23.28 -4.05 -8.28
CA ILE A 83 22.22 -3.71 -9.23
C ILE A 83 21.19 -2.85 -8.50
N GLY A 84 20.90 -1.70 -9.09
CA GLY A 84 19.99 -0.73 -8.48
C GLY A 84 18.55 -1.24 -8.42
N TYR A 85 17.85 -1.03 -7.31
CA TYR A 85 16.43 -1.36 -7.17
C TYR A 85 15.63 -0.39 -6.31
N TYR A 86 14.32 -0.45 -6.49
CA TYR A 86 13.31 0.13 -5.62
C TYR A 86 12.19 -0.89 -5.33
N LEU A 87 11.99 -1.15 -4.05
CA LEU A 87 10.94 -1.99 -3.47
C LEU A 87 10.16 -1.16 -2.45
N PRO A 88 9.08 -0.46 -2.86
CA PRO A 88 8.25 0.29 -1.95
C PRO A 88 7.60 -0.65 -0.93
N MET A 89 7.72 -0.35 0.36
CA MET A 89 7.18 -1.14 1.46
C MET A 89 6.41 -0.27 2.45
N VAL A 90 5.38 -0.87 3.06
CA VAL A 90 4.49 -0.21 4.01
C VAL A 90 4.44 -0.95 5.33
N LYS A 91 4.46 -0.21 6.43
CA LYS A 91 4.35 -0.76 7.79
C LYS A 91 2.89 -1.09 8.09
N VAL A 92 2.58 -2.37 8.30
CA VAL A 92 1.24 -2.86 8.61
C VAL A 92 1.21 -3.49 10.00
N ARG A 93 0.23 -3.12 10.81
CA ARG A 93 -0.02 -3.73 12.13
C ARG A 93 -0.57 -5.14 11.94
N GLN A 94 0.02 -6.12 12.62
CA GLN A 94 -0.49 -7.48 12.60
C GLN A 94 -1.76 -7.57 13.46
N PRO A 95 -2.86 -8.17 12.95
CA PRO A 95 -4.16 -8.16 13.61
C PRO A 95 -4.24 -9.03 14.86
N ASN A 96 -3.26 -9.91 15.09
CA ASN A 96 -3.25 -10.82 16.23
C ASN A 96 -1.91 -10.74 16.95
N LEU A 97 -1.91 -10.27 18.21
CA LEU A 97 -1.08 -10.74 19.32
C LEU A 97 -1.37 -9.86 20.55
N ARG A 98 -1.20 -10.43 21.75
CA ARG A 98 -1.19 -9.72 23.06
C ARG A 98 -0.18 -8.55 23.15
N ARG A 99 0.53 -8.23 22.05
CA ARG A 99 1.56 -7.20 21.88
C ARG A 99 1.47 -6.64 20.47
N GLU A 100 1.73 -5.34 20.31
CA GLU A 100 1.79 -4.71 19.01
C GLU A 100 2.98 -5.23 18.20
N ARG A 101 2.70 -5.80 17.02
CA ARG A 101 3.72 -6.19 16.04
C ARG A 101 3.41 -5.54 14.71
N PHE A 102 4.45 -5.10 14.03
CA PHE A 102 4.35 -4.54 12.69
C PHE A 102 5.17 -5.37 11.70
N SER A 103 4.74 -5.37 10.45
CA SER A 103 5.45 -5.99 9.33
C SER A 103 5.59 -4.98 8.20
N LEU A 104 6.75 -4.99 7.55
CA LEU A 104 6.92 -4.30 6.28
C LEU A 104 6.42 -5.22 5.17
N LEU A 105 5.45 -4.77 4.38
CA LEU A 105 4.92 -5.51 3.24
C LEU A 105 5.18 -4.70 1.95
N PRO A 106 5.51 -5.36 0.83
CA PRO A 106 5.57 -4.69 -0.47
C PRO A 106 4.27 -3.93 -0.75
N LEU A 107 4.40 -2.68 -1.19
CA LEU A 107 3.28 -1.85 -1.57
C LEU A 107 2.55 -2.45 -2.79
N PHE A 108 3.33 -2.86 -3.79
CA PHE A 108 2.87 -3.58 -4.96
C PHE A 108 3.27 -5.05 -4.84
N SER A 109 2.36 -5.88 -4.33
CA SER A 109 2.63 -7.30 -4.14
C SER A 109 3.04 -7.96 -5.45
N GLY A 110 4.10 -8.76 -5.42
CA GLY A 110 4.64 -9.44 -6.59
C GLY A 110 5.58 -8.60 -7.44
N TYR A 111 5.77 -7.31 -7.17
CA TYR A 111 6.57 -6.42 -8.02
C TYR A 111 7.78 -5.82 -7.31
N LEU A 112 8.86 -5.68 -8.07
CA LEU A 112 10.06 -4.95 -7.71
C LEU A 112 10.57 -4.19 -8.94
N PHE A 113 11.00 -2.96 -8.76
CA PHE A 113 11.55 -2.12 -9.83
C PHE A 113 13.06 -2.14 -9.74
N PHE A 114 13.77 -2.31 -10.86
CA PHE A 114 15.22 -2.29 -10.86
C PHE A 114 15.79 -1.54 -12.05
N LYS A 115 16.92 -0.86 -11.86
CA LYS A 115 17.60 -0.02 -12.86
C LYS A 115 18.94 -0.68 -13.22
N GLY A 116 19.18 -0.91 -14.50
CA GLY A 116 20.43 -1.52 -14.95
C GLY A 116 20.50 -1.73 -16.46
N SER A 117 21.64 -2.26 -16.91
CA SER A 117 21.89 -2.67 -18.28
C SER A 117 21.09 -3.93 -18.66
N ARG A 118 21.20 -4.37 -19.92
CA ARG A 118 20.64 -5.67 -20.34
C ARG A 118 21.34 -6.85 -19.64
N ASP A 119 22.63 -6.73 -19.38
CA ASP A 119 23.39 -7.76 -18.66
C ASP A 119 22.93 -7.87 -17.21
N ASP A 120 22.65 -6.73 -16.57
CA ASP A 120 22.06 -6.70 -15.22
C ASP A 120 20.67 -7.34 -15.20
N ARG A 121 19.86 -7.15 -16.25
CA ARG A 121 18.59 -7.85 -16.42
C ARG A 121 18.78 -9.36 -16.49
N TYR A 122 19.77 -9.86 -17.25
CA TYR A 122 20.08 -11.28 -17.29
C TYR A 122 20.57 -11.79 -15.92
N ALA A 123 21.46 -11.05 -15.26
CA ALA A 123 21.94 -11.37 -13.92
C ALA A 123 20.78 -11.45 -12.91
N ALA A 124 19.84 -10.51 -12.95
CA ALA A 124 18.64 -10.52 -12.11
C ALA A 124 17.78 -11.78 -12.33
N TYR A 125 17.65 -12.26 -13.57
CA TYR A 125 16.93 -13.50 -13.89
C TYR A 125 17.59 -14.74 -13.26
N THR A 126 18.93 -14.76 -13.14
CA THR A 126 19.65 -15.89 -12.53
C THR A 126 19.33 -16.08 -11.03
N SER A 127 18.71 -15.09 -10.38
CA SER A 127 18.27 -15.18 -8.97
C SER A 127 17.29 -16.30 -8.70
N ASN A 128 16.60 -16.81 -9.73
CA ASN A 128 15.49 -17.76 -9.59
C ASN A 128 14.33 -17.21 -8.72
N HIS A 129 14.27 -15.89 -8.49
CA HIS A 129 13.21 -15.19 -7.74
C HIS A 129 12.20 -14.50 -8.66
N ILE A 130 12.56 -14.32 -9.93
CA ILE A 130 11.75 -13.66 -10.95
C ILE A 130 10.87 -14.69 -11.67
N ALA A 131 9.59 -14.36 -11.86
CA ALA A 131 8.68 -15.09 -12.74
C ALA A 131 8.68 -14.49 -14.15
N ARG A 132 8.73 -13.16 -14.25
CA ARG A 132 8.79 -12.41 -15.52
C ARG A 132 9.42 -11.03 -15.31
N VAL A 133 10.13 -10.52 -16.31
CA VAL A 133 10.51 -9.11 -16.40
C VAL A 133 9.63 -8.42 -17.45
N LEU A 134 9.04 -7.29 -17.09
CA LEU A 134 8.31 -6.42 -18.01
C LEU A 134 9.22 -5.31 -18.50
N GLU A 135 9.11 -5.03 -19.80
CA GLU A 135 9.79 -3.92 -20.44
C GLU A 135 8.98 -2.64 -20.23
N VAL A 136 9.67 -1.56 -19.93
CA VAL A 136 9.05 -0.27 -19.62
C VAL A 136 9.18 0.61 -20.85
N GLY A 137 8.04 0.90 -21.49
CA GLY A 137 8.00 1.72 -22.71
C GLY A 137 8.35 3.18 -22.48
N ASP A 138 7.90 3.75 -21.35
CA ASP A 138 8.19 5.13 -20.94
C ASP A 138 8.97 5.13 -19.63
N GLN A 139 10.29 5.24 -19.78
CA GLN A 139 11.26 5.14 -18.69
C GLN A 139 11.17 6.32 -17.72
N GLU A 140 11.01 7.53 -18.26
CA GLU A 140 10.99 8.76 -17.47
C GLU A 140 9.68 8.90 -16.70
N LYS A 141 8.56 8.48 -17.31
CA LYS A 141 7.28 8.39 -16.62
C LYS A 141 7.34 7.42 -15.46
N LEU A 142 7.88 6.20 -15.65
CA LEU A 142 8.00 5.25 -14.53
C LEU A 142 8.87 5.82 -13.41
N ARG A 143 10.02 6.43 -13.72
CA ARG A 143 10.87 7.08 -12.72
C ARG A 143 10.09 8.13 -11.92
N THR A 144 9.32 8.96 -12.61
CA THR A 144 8.48 10.01 -11.99
C THR A 144 7.40 9.40 -11.08
N GLU A 145 6.69 8.36 -11.54
CA GLU A 145 5.69 7.65 -10.75
C GLU A 145 6.31 7.03 -9.48
N LEU A 146 7.48 6.38 -9.59
CA LEU A 146 8.19 5.78 -8.46
C LEU A 146 8.69 6.83 -7.46
N PHE A 147 9.22 7.96 -7.96
CA PHE A 147 9.65 9.09 -7.15
C PHE A 147 8.50 9.67 -6.33
N GLN A 148 7.34 9.89 -6.95
CA GLN A 148 6.14 10.35 -6.26
C GLN A 148 5.72 9.39 -5.14
N ILE A 149 5.77 8.08 -5.39
CA ILE A 149 5.46 7.07 -4.38
C ILE A 149 6.45 7.13 -3.22
N ALA A 150 7.76 7.25 -3.49
CA ALA A 150 8.77 7.37 -2.43
C ALA A 150 8.50 8.57 -1.53
N ARG A 151 8.23 9.74 -2.11
CA ARG A 151 7.87 10.97 -1.38
C ARG A 151 6.63 10.80 -0.50
N VAL A 152 5.58 10.15 -1.01
CA VAL A 152 4.37 9.86 -0.23
C VAL A 152 4.63 8.88 0.91
N LEU A 153 5.47 7.86 0.69
CA LEU A 153 5.84 6.91 1.73
C LEU A 153 6.69 7.55 2.84
N GLU A 154 7.51 8.55 2.53
CA GLU A 154 8.27 9.33 3.50
C GLU A 154 7.39 10.25 4.35
N ALA A 155 6.43 10.95 3.74
CA ALA A 155 5.60 11.95 4.43
C ALA A 155 4.50 11.35 5.35
N ARG A 156 4.54 10.03 5.60
CA ARG A 156 3.50 9.15 6.15
C ARG A 156 2.85 9.51 7.49
N GLU A 157 3.09 10.69 8.05
CA GLU A 157 2.57 11.01 9.37
C GLU A 157 1.23 11.73 9.38
N HIS A 158 0.88 12.68 8.52
CA HIS A 158 -0.34 13.51 8.76
C HIS A 158 -1.09 13.83 7.47
N LEU A 159 -2.17 13.10 7.16
CA LEU A 159 -3.10 13.52 6.11
C LEU A 159 -4.55 13.15 6.47
N SER A 160 -5.38 14.19 6.62
CA SER A 160 -6.79 14.14 7.05
C SER A 160 -7.77 14.09 5.86
N PRO A 161 -9.05 13.70 6.08
CA PRO A 161 -10.10 13.67 5.05
C PRO A 161 -10.46 15.04 4.47
N CYS A 162 -11.06 15.08 3.28
CA CYS A 162 -11.23 16.30 2.46
C CYS A 162 -12.56 16.32 1.66
N ASP A 163 -13.08 17.53 1.40
CA ASP A 163 -14.46 17.78 0.92
C ASP A 163 -14.62 18.51 -0.44
N PHE A 164 -13.57 18.94 -1.15
CA PHE A 164 -13.72 19.91 -2.26
C PHE A 164 -13.40 19.49 -3.73
N PHE A 165 -12.97 18.24 -4.00
CA PHE A 165 -12.62 17.80 -5.38
C PHE A 165 -13.59 16.81 -6.00
N SER A 166 -13.74 16.83 -7.32
CA SER A 166 -14.55 15.85 -8.06
C SER A 166 -13.78 14.53 -8.25
N GLU A 167 -14.47 13.40 -8.11
CA GLU A 167 -13.89 12.09 -8.43
C GLU A 167 -13.39 12.04 -9.88
N GLY A 168 -12.24 11.41 -10.11
CA GLY A 168 -11.63 11.26 -11.44
C GLY A 168 -10.80 12.47 -11.90
N GLN A 169 -10.75 13.56 -11.13
CA GLN A 169 -9.98 14.75 -11.50
C GLN A 169 -8.48 14.52 -11.29
N ARG A 170 -7.67 14.93 -12.28
CA ARG A 170 -6.21 14.98 -12.15
C ARG A 170 -5.81 16.21 -11.34
N VAL A 171 -4.99 16.00 -10.33
CA VAL A 171 -4.55 17.05 -9.41
C VAL A 171 -3.04 16.98 -9.16
N ARG A 172 -2.46 18.11 -8.79
CA ARG A 172 -1.08 18.25 -8.33
C ARG A 172 -1.06 18.87 -6.94
N ILE A 173 -0.25 18.31 -6.04
CA ILE A 173 -0.06 18.89 -4.71
C ILE A 173 0.75 20.18 -4.83
N THR A 174 0.25 21.30 -4.31
CA THR A 174 0.84 22.64 -4.48
C THR A 174 1.66 23.10 -3.28
N TYR A 175 1.46 22.52 -2.10
CA TYR A 175 2.22 22.84 -0.88
C TYR A 175 2.35 21.64 0.07
N GLY A 176 3.17 21.81 1.12
CA GLY A 176 3.45 20.76 2.09
C GLY A 176 4.56 19.79 1.64
N PRO A 177 4.86 18.74 2.41
CA PRO A 177 5.95 17.81 2.12
C PRO A 177 5.78 17.05 0.81
N LEU A 178 4.56 17.03 0.25
CA LEU A 178 4.20 16.31 -0.97
C LEU A 178 4.08 17.23 -2.20
N LYS A 179 4.49 18.49 -2.10
CA LYS A 179 4.47 19.46 -3.20
C LYS A 179 5.10 18.89 -4.48
N GLY A 180 4.41 19.02 -5.60
CA GLY A 180 4.84 18.58 -6.93
C GLY A 180 4.34 17.20 -7.35
N ILE A 181 3.73 16.42 -6.46
CA ILE A 181 3.19 15.10 -6.77
C ILE A 181 1.86 15.22 -7.52
N GLU A 182 1.67 14.41 -8.57
CA GLU A 182 0.44 14.35 -9.35
C GLU A 182 -0.31 13.03 -9.15
N GLY A 183 -1.63 13.06 -9.29
CA GLY A 183 -2.46 11.85 -9.24
C GLY A 183 -3.91 12.12 -9.58
N ILE A 184 -4.76 11.12 -9.37
CA ILE A 184 -6.21 11.21 -9.59
C ILE A 184 -6.93 11.24 -8.24
N ILE A 185 -7.94 12.08 -8.09
CA ILE A 185 -8.80 12.09 -6.90
C ILE A 185 -9.82 10.94 -6.94
N GLU A 186 -9.87 10.16 -5.88
CA GLU A 186 -10.95 9.21 -5.58
C GLU A 186 -11.61 9.62 -4.25
N ARG A 187 -12.95 9.64 -4.19
CA ARG A 187 -13.66 9.73 -2.91
C ARG A 187 -14.14 8.35 -2.49
N LYS A 188 -13.92 8.02 -1.22
CA LYS A 188 -14.43 6.79 -0.65
C LYS A 188 -14.84 7.01 0.80
N ASN A 189 -16.10 6.73 1.13
CA ASN A 189 -16.66 6.86 2.48
C ASN A 189 -16.46 8.25 3.11
N GLY A 190 -16.60 9.33 2.32
CA GLY A 190 -16.42 10.71 2.82
C GLY A 190 -14.96 11.13 3.01
N SER A 191 -13.98 10.33 2.58
CA SER A 191 -12.56 10.72 2.54
C SER A 191 -12.09 10.90 1.11
N CYS A 192 -11.38 12.00 0.84
CA CYS A 192 -10.67 12.25 -0.40
C CYS A 192 -9.32 11.52 -0.39
N ARG A 193 -8.99 10.87 -1.51
CA ARG A 193 -7.78 10.09 -1.69
C ARG A 193 -7.08 10.51 -2.97
N LEU A 194 -5.78 10.73 -2.88
CA LEU A 194 -4.90 10.81 -4.02
C LEU A 194 -4.52 9.40 -4.45
N VAL A 195 -4.86 9.06 -5.68
CA VAL A 195 -4.50 7.81 -6.33
C VAL A 195 -3.25 8.05 -7.18
N LEU A 196 -2.15 7.42 -6.78
CA LEU A 196 -0.89 7.35 -7.51
C LEU A 196 -0.85 6.05 -8.30
N THR A 197 -0.63 6.12 -9.61
CA THR A 197 -0.61 4.95 -10.48
C THR A 197 0.81 4.67 -10.95
N VAL A 198 1.21 3.39 -10.92
CA VAL A 198 2.38 2.90 -11.65
C VAL A 198 1.88 2.25 -12.93
N SER A 199 1.94 2.99 -14.03
CA SER A 199 1.32 2.58 -15.29
C SER A 199 1.98 1.32 -15.87
N ALA A 200 3.28 1.13 -15.63
CA ALA A 200 4.03 -0.06 -16.07
C ALA A 200 3.51 -1.40 -15.49
N ILE A 201 2.75 -1.37 -14.38
CA ILE A 201 2.16 -2.57 -13.75
C ILE A 201 0.64 -2.51 -13.63
N ALA A 202 0.01 -1.45 -14.13
CA ALA A 202 -1.41 -1.19 -13.97
C ALA A 202 -1.91 -1.33 -12.51
N GLN A 203 -1.10 -0.88 -11.55
CA GLN A 203 -1.47 -0.83 -10.13
C GLN A 203 -1.46 0.59 -9.62
N SER A 204 -2.30 0.84 -8.62
CA SER A 204 -2.42 2.16 -7.99
C SER A 204 -2.35 2.06 -6.48
N TYR A 205 -1.84 3.11 -5.85
CA TYR A 205 -1.83 3.31 -4.41
C TYR A 205 -2.63 4.55 -4.06
N ALA A 206 -3.59 4.39 -3.14
CA ALA A 206 -4.44 5.48 -2.69
C ALA A 206 -4.01 5.95 -1.29
N VAL A 207 -3.82 7.26 -1.13
CA VAL A 207 -3.46 7.90 0.14
C VAL A 207 -4.45 9.02 0.44
N ASN A 208 -4.91 9.10 1.69
CA ASN A 208 -5.78 10.20 2.10
C ASN A 208 -4.99 11.51 2.02
N ILE A 209 -5.58 12.59 1.52
CA ILE A 209 -4.94 13.92 1.39
C ILE A 209 -5.90 15.04 1.78
N ASP A 210 -5.34 16.18 2.19
CA ASP A 210 -6.08 17.43 2.45
C ASP A 210 -6.48 18.11 1.13
N ALA A 211 -7.67 18.74 1.11
CA ALA A 211 -8.21 19.48 -0.02
C ALA A 211 -7.36 20.70 -0.33
N GLU A 212 -6.93 21.39 0.71
CA GLU A 212 -6.25 22.65 0.53
C GLU A 212 -4.91 22.39 -0.19
N MET A 213 -4.28 21.21 0.02
CA MET A 213 -2.96 20.82 -0.51
C MET A 213 -2.89 20.61 -2.02
N VAL A 214 -4.01 20.55 -2.74
CA VAL A 214 -4.06 20.14 -4.16
C VAL A 214 -4.64 21.24 -5.05
N ALA A 215 -4.13 21.32 -6.27
CA ALA A 215 -4.71 22.12 -7.35
C ALA A 215 -4.98 21.25 -8.59
N ALA A 216 -5.98 21.63 -9.37
CA ALA A 216 -6.26 21.01 -10.66
C ALA A 216 -5.06 21.17 -11.62
N VAL A 217 -4.80 20.14 -12.42
CA VAL A 217 -3.78 20.15 -13.50
C VAL A 217 -4.45 20.34 -14.84
#